data_AF-A0A2V5KT37-F1
#
_entry.id   AF-A0A2V5KT37-F1
#
_cell.length_a   1.000
_cell.length_b   1.000
_cell.length_c   1.000
_cell.angle_alpha   90.00
_cell.angle_beta   90.00
_cell.angle_gamma   90.00
#
_symmetry.space_group_name_H-M   'P 1'
#
loop_
_entity.id
_entity.type
_entity.pdbx_description
1 polymer ?
#
loop_
_entity_poly.entity_id
_entity_poly.type
_entity_poly.pdbx_seq_one_letter_code
_entity_poly.pdbx_strand_id
1 'polypeptide(L)' 'PEAVRRVGVHFALEQCHDLLDKNVAGVHFYTLNRSDATRVIFDSLGIPRRQSAQAPTV' A
#
# COMPACT_ATOMS: atom_id res chain seq x y z
N PRO A 1 18.90 4.58 6.49
CA PRO A 1 18.86 6.05 6.33
C PRO A 1 17.45 6.53 5.95
N GLU A 2 16.87 7.51 6.66
CA GLU A 2 15.50 7.98 6.41
C GLU A 2 15.28 8.52 4.98
N ALA A 3 16.29 9.14 4.38
CA ALA A 3 16.21 9.66 3.01
C ALA A 3 15.95 8.53 1.99
N VAL A 4 16.63 7.40 2.12
CA VAL A 4 16.43 6.23 1.26
C VAL A 4 15.01 5.69 1.39
N ARG A 5 14.48 5.63 2.62
CA ARG A 5 13.11 5.19 2.89
C ARG A 5 12.09 6.09 2.19
N ARG A 6 12.24 7.42 2.31
CA ARG A 6 11.34 8.38 1.65
C ARG A 6 11.34 8.26 0.14
N VAL A 7 12.53 8.16 -0.47
CA VAL A 7 12.65 8.00 -1.93
C VAL A 7 12.01 6.68 -2.38
N GLY A 8 12.27 5.58 -1.66
CA GLY A 8 11.67 4.29 -1.96
C GLY A 8 10.14 4.30 -1.87
N VAL A 9 9.57 4.94 -0.85
CA VAL A 9 8.11 5.10 -0.70
C VAL A 9 7.52 5.90 -1.85
N HIS A 10 8.14 7.03 -2.21
CA HIS A 10 7.68 7.87 -3.32
C HIS A 10 7.70 7.11 -4.65
N PHE A 11 8.81 6.44 -4.95
CA PHE A 11 8.95 5.66 -6.17
C PHE A 11 7.93 4.50 -6.25
N ALA A 12 7.77 3.75 -5.16
CA ALA A 12 6.80 2.66 -5.12
C ALA A 12 5.35 3.15 -5.25
N LEU A 13 5.03 4.34 -4.73
CA LEU A 13 3.71 4.96 -4.91
C LEU A 13 3.44 5.30 -6.38
N GLU A 14 4.41 5.90 -7.08
CA GLU A 14 4.29 6.20 -8.53
C GLU A 14 4.11 4.92 -9.34
N GLN A 15 4.87 3.87 -9.03
CA GLN A 15 4.72 2.56 -9.67
C GLN A 15 3.32 1.97 -9.45
N CYS A 16 2.78 2.09 -8.24
CA CYS A 16 1.42 1.61 -7.95
C CYS A 16 0.37 2.38 -8.75
N HIS A 17 0.47 3.71 -8.84
CA HIS A 17 -0.43 4.52 -9.66
C HIS A 17 -0.38 4.08 -11.12
N ASP A 18 0.82 3.97 -11.70
CA ASP A 18 1.00 3.59 -13.10
C ASP A 18 0.42 2.20 -13.43
N LEU A 19 0.55 1.24 -12.51
CA LEU A 19 -0.03 -0.09 -12.65
C LEU A 19 -1.56 -0.07 -12.55
N LEU A 20 -2.10 0.68 -11.59
CA LEU A 20 -3.54 0.80 -11.40
C LEU A 20 -4.21 1.52 -12.57
N ASP A 21 -3.57 2.55 -13.12
CA ASP A 21 -4.03 3.26 -14.32
C ASP A 21 -4.07 2.34 -15.56
N LYS A 22 -3.20 1.32 -15.58
CA LYS A 22 -3.19 0.26 -16.59
C LYS A 22 -4.18 -0.88 -16.32
N ASN A 23 -5.07 -0.74 -15.33
CA ASN A 23 -6.12 -1.72 -14.97
C ASN A 23 -5.59 -3.13 -14.66
N VAL A 24 -4.46 -3.24 -13.94
CA VAL A 24 -4.02 -4.53 -13.41
C VAL A 24 -5.04 -5.08 -12.41
N ALA A 25 -5.07 -6.41 -12.24
CA ALA A 25 -5.98 -7.05 -11.28
C ALA A 25 -5.69 -6.71 -9.81
N GLY A 26 -4.45 -6.33 -9.50
CA GLY A 26 -4.04 -5.92 -8.15
C GLY A 26 -2.52 -5.83 -8.00
N VAL A 27 -2.08 -5.38 -6.81
CA VAL A 27 -0.66 -5.23 -6.45
C VAL A 27 -0.38 -6.04 -5.18
N HIS A 28 0.69 -6.83 -5.17
CA HIS A 28 1.14 -7.58 -4.00
C HIS A 28 2.45 -7.00 -3.46
N PHE A 29 2.47 -6.65 -2.17
CA PHE A 29 3.64 -6.08 -1.52
C PHE A 29 4.48 -7.13 -0.81
N TYR A 30 5.78 -7.19 -1.11
CA TYR A 30 6.76 -7.87 -0.27
C TYR A 30 7.16 -6.96 0.89
N THR A 31 6.55 -7.18 2.05
CA THR A 31 6.76 -6.35 3.25
C THR A 31 8.04 -6.67 4.00
N LEU A 32 8.64 -7.85 3.78
CA LEU A 32 9.81 -8.31 4.55
C LEU A 32 9.57 -8.23 6.08
N ASN A 33 8.38 -8.62 6.53
CA ASN A 33 7.90 -8.53 7.91
C ASN A 33 7.87 -7.10 8.48
N ARG A 34 7.89 -6.06 7.62
CA ARG A 34 7.81 -4.64 7.99
C ARG A 34 6.78 -3.93 7.11
N SER A 35 5.72 -3.43 7.72
CA SER A 35 4.58 -2.87 6.97
C SER A 35 4.46 -1.35 7.04
N ASP A 36 5.39 -0.66 7.70
CA ASP A 36 5.34 0.80 7.86
C ASP A 36 5.38 1.51 6.49
N ALA A 37 6.33 1.15 5.62
CA ALA A 37 6.45 1.73 4.28
C ALA A 37 5.25 1.38 3.41
N THR A 38 4.80 0.12 3.44
CA THR A 38 3.68 -0.35 2.59
C THR A 38 2.34 0.24 3.03
N ARG A 39 2.16 0.51 4.33
CA ARG A 39 0.99 1.23 4.85
C ARG A 39 0.95 2.67 4.36
N VAL A 40 2.08 3.38 4.42
CA VAL A 40 2.16 4.76 3.89
C VAL A 40 1.82 4.79 2.40
N ILE A 41 2.34 3.84 1.61
CA ILE A 41 2.00 3.73 0.19
C ILE A 41 0.50 3.49 0.01
N PHE A 42 -0.06 2.49 0.70
CA PHE A 42 -1.49 2.14 0.60
C PHE A 42 -2.41 3.30 0.97
N ASP A 43 -2.14 3.99 2.08
CA ASP A 43 -2.94 5.13 2.53
C ASP A 43 -2.85 6.29 1.52
N SER A 44 -1.69 6.47 0.87
CA SER A 44 -1.49 7.50 -0.16
C SER A 44 -2.22 7.20 -1.47
N LEU A 45 -2.51 5.93 -1.77
CA LEU A 45 -3.28 5.54 -2.96
C LEU A 45 -4.77 5.88 -2.85
N GLY A 46 -5.26 6.27 -1.66
CA GLY A 46 -6.67 6.67 -1.46
C GLY A 46 -7.69 5.52 -1.62
N ILE A 47 -7.24 4.26 -1.58
CA ILE A 47 -8.10 3.10 -1.75
C ILE A 47 -8.97 2.92 -0.49
N PRO A 48 -10.31 2.88 -0.61
CA PRO A 48 -11.18 2.66 0.54
C PRO A 48 -10.85 1.36 1.26
N ARG A 49 -10.58 1.46 2.57
CA ARG A 49 -10.44 0.26 3.40
C ARG A 49 -11.78 -0.44 3.45
N ARG A 50 -11.84 -1.65 2.90
CA ARG A 50 -12.96 -2.54 3.11
C ARG A 50 -12.98 -2.90 4.59
N GLN A 51 -13.90 -2.31 5.35
CA GLN A 51 -14.13 -2.69 6.73
C GLN A 51 -14.60 -4.14 6.73
N SER A 52 -13.88 -5.01 7.43
CA SER A 52 -14.37 -6.34 7.75
C SER A 52 -15.62 -6.19 8.61
N ALA A 53 -16.71 -6.85 8.24
CA ALA A 53 -17.86 -7.02 9.12
C ALA A 53 -17.36 -7.49 10.50
N GLN A 54 -17.74 -6.79 11.57
CA GLN A 54 -17.40 -7.18 12.93
C GLN A 54 -17.78 -8.65 13.13
N ALA A 55 -16.82 -9.46 13.61
CA ALA A 55 -17.13 -10.80 14.07
C ALA A 55 -18.16 -10.67 15.21
N PRO A 56 -19.26 -11.45 15.19
CA PRO A 56 -20.27 -11.38 16.23
C PRO A 56 -19.60 -11.67 17.57
N THR A 57 -19.70 -10.71 18.49
CA THR A 57 -19.30 -10.89 19.88
C THR A 57 -20.25 -11.92 20.50
N VAL A 58 -19.74 -13.13 20.75
CA VAL A 58 -20.42 -14.12 21.59
C VAL A 58 -20.06 -13.85 23.05
#